data_AF-A0AAN8PWJ1-F1
#
_entry.id   AF-A0AAN8PWJ1-F1
#
_cell.length_a   1.000
_cell.length_b   1.000
_cell.length_c   1.000
_cell.angle_alpha   90.00
_cell.angle_beta   90.00
_cell.angle_gamma   90.00
#
_symmetry.space_group_name_H-M   'P 1'
#
loop_
_entity.id
_entity.type
_entity.pdbx_description
1 polymer ?
#
loop_
_entity_poly.entity_id
_entity_poly.type
_entity_poly.pdbx_seq_one_letter_code
_entity_poly.pdbx_strand_id
1 'polypeptide(L)'
;MADESLVEFLHAEIVNYITNTSEEKKNISTLEYLGYITGFRIIERLTKEWPPFKDELDTMKFLCTDFWSSVYKKQIDNLRTNHQGVYVLQDNAFRYLVRLSSQKQYLEVAPRFVAFTCGLVRGALSNLGISCLVTAEVDHMPAFECCRASRIAVSSEFRSRHFGAAREFGHRITDNRKEMWLTRRSFLPVFLTILASAQAVPSKIVCFYDSTAYYREDSGKFLVADLEHSLNSCSHVVYGYAKIDESDFKVKSMDPNLDLEEGVGNYKAVTALKKRFPGLNVLLSVGGRADTEGNQDKYLTLLRDADHRAAFVKSAKSLIEQYGFDGIDLAWQFPLIRIKPRNKLSSVWHKIKKTFGYAKGSKDLQADEHRAGFTDLIKELKTAMRSDGHLVTASVIPHTNYSIYYDAKEISQYLDAIHLFSFDFLTSNTKISPEVADYPAPLYPSYDRNPEFTVDYMTTWFLNHSMPANKIILGIPAHGRSWRLTSESSISGVPPLTANGEGAEGHLTRTRGVLSYPEVCSLLQNPNNFAVKGLLKKVTDPAKKLGTYAYRSDDSEREGLWVGYEDPDTAATKASYARSKELGGVALVDVTMDDFRGVCNGDRYPILKAIKMAL
;
A
#
# COMPACT_ATOMS: atom_id res chain seq x y z
N MET A 1 -25.54 -32.73 -22.23
CA MET A 1 -26.75 -31.94 -22.54
C MET A 1 -27.47 -31.39 -21.30
N ALA A 2 -27.79 -32.18 -20.26
CA ALA A 2 -28.50 -31.65 -19.07
C ALA A 2 -27.68 -30.66 -18.22
N ASP A 3 -26.36 -30.88 -18.08
CA ASP A 3 -25.44 -30.01 -17.30
C ASP A 3 -25.23 -28.63 -17.96
N GLU A 4 -25.21 -28.59 -19.29
CA GLU A 4 -24.95 -27.37 -20.06
C GLU A 4 -26.10 -26.37 -20.00
N SER A 5 -27.35 -26.84 -19.95
CA SER A 5 -28.51 -25.97 -19.77
C SER A 5 -28.53 -25.32 -18.38
N LEU A 6 -27.98 -25.98 -17.35
CA LEU A 6 -27.98 -25.46 -15.98
C LEU A 6 -27.09 -24.22 -15.85
N VAL A 7 -25.94 -24.19 -16.51
CA VAL A 7 -25.04 -23.02 -16.51
C VAL A 7 -25.67 -21.84 -17.22
N GLU A 8 -26.41 -22.08 -18.30
CA GLU A 8 -27.15 -21.04 -19.02
C GLU A 8 -28.28 -20.46 -18.18
N PHE A 9 -29.07 -21.31 -17.51
CA PHE A 9 -30.11 -20.87 -16.59
C PHE A 9 -29.54 -20.13 -15.37
N LEU A 10 -28.45 -20.63 -14.80
CA LEU A 10 -27.76 -19.96 -13.70
C LEU A 10 -27.25 -18.58 -14.12
N HIS A 11 -26.62 -18.48 -15.28
CA HIS A 11 -26.15 -17.19 -15.80
C HIS A 11 -27.32 -16.21 -16.02
N ALA A 12 -28.41 -16.67 -16.63
CA ALA A 12 -29.61 -15.86 -16.84
C ALA A 12 -30.22 -15.39 -15.50
N GLU A 13 -30.27 -16.27 -14.50
CA GLU A 13 -30.80 -15.94 -13.18
C GLU A 13 -29.89 -14.97 -12.42
N ILE A 14 -28.57 -15.13 -12.50
CA ILE A 14 -27.60 -14.17 -11.94
C ILE A 14 -27.78 -12.79 -12.57
N VAL A 15 -27.90 -12.72 -13.91
CA VAL A 15 -28.15 -11.46 -14.62
C VAL A 15 -29.48 -10.85 -14.19
N ASN A 16 -30.56 -11.63 -14.13
CA ASN A 16 -31.88 -11.14 -13.70
C ASN A 16 -31.89 -10.65 -12.25
N TYR A 17 -31.32 -11.43 -11.33
CA TYR A 17 -31.23 -11.07 -9.91
C TYR A 17 -30.48 -9.76 -9.72
N ILE A 18 -29.29 -9.63 -10.32
CA ILE A 18 -28.45 -8.44 -10.18
C ILE A 18 -29.11 -7.22 -10.86
N THR A 19 -29.80 -7.43 -11.98
CA THR A 19 -30.40 -6.33 -12.75
C THR A 19 -31.72 -5.83 -12.19
N ASN A 20 -32.45 -6.64 -11.42
CA ASN A 20 -33.71 -6.29 -10.77
C ASN A 20 -33.56 -5.59 -9.41
N THR A 21 -32.36 -5.58 -8.80
CA THR A 21 -32.16 -5.09 -7.43
C THR A 21 -31.58 -3.66 -7.32
N SER A 22 -31.12 -3.01 -8.40
CA SER A 22 -30.50 -1.67 -8.33
C SER A 22 -30.36 -0.92 -9.68
N GLU A 23 -29.86 0.33 -9.65
CA GLU A 23 -29.58 1.18 -10.82
C GLU A 23 -28.68 0.49 -11.88
N GLU A 24 -29.05 0.64 -13.15
CA GLU A 24 -28.52 -0.12 -14.32
C GLU A 24 -26.98 -0.17 -14.44
N LYS A 25 -26.27 0.92 -14.13
CA LYS A 25 -24.79 0.97 -14.22
C LYS A 25 -24.07 0.19 -13.11
N LYS A 26 -24.70 0.05 -11.93
CA LYS A 26 -24.16 -0.73 -10.80
C LYS A 26 -24.31 -2.24 -11.05
N ASN A 27 -25.27 -2.61 -11.89
CA ASN A 27 -25.58 -4.01 -12.21
C ASN A 27 -24.52 -4.62 -13.14
N ILE A 28 -24.08 -3.88 -14.17
CA ILE A 28 -23.05 -4.33 -15.13
C ILE A 28 -21.69 -4.53 -14.44
N SER A 29 -21.26 -3.59 -13.59
CA SER A 29 -19.97 -3.69 -12.90
C SER A 29 -19.92 -4.88 -11.91
N THR A 30 -21.06 -5.20 -11.30
CA THR A 30 -21.17 -6.37 -10.41
C THR A 30 -21.03 -7.67 -11.19
N LEU A 31 -21.66 -7.77 -12.35
CA LEU A 31 -21.52 -8.92 -13.25
C LEU A 31 -20.08 -9.08 -13.76
N GLU A 32 -19.42 -7.99 -14.17
CA GLU A 32 -18.01 -7.99 -14.55
C GLU A 32 -17.10 -8.44 -13.40
N TYR A 33 -17.39 -8.05 -12.15
CA TYR A 33 -16.58 -8.47 -11.00
C TYR A 33 -16.72 -9.97 -10.69
N LEU A 34 -17.95 -10.51 -10.74
CA LEU A 34 -18.18 -11.95 -10.60
C LEU A 34 -17.46 -12.73 -11.70
N GLY A 35 -17.51 -12.21 -12.92
CA GLY A 35 -16.72 -12.71 -14.04
C GLY A 35 -15.23 -12.71 -13.73
N TYR A 36 -14.70 -11.58 -13.27
CA TYR A 36 -13.28 -11.39 -12.96
C TYR A 36 -12.74 -12.41 -11.96
N ILE A 37 -13.41 -12.59 -10.81
CA ILE A 37 -12.98 -13.60 -9.83
C ILE A 37 -13.00 -15.01 -10.44
N THR A 38 -14.04 -15.32 -11.20
CA THR A 38 -14.22 -16.63 -11.82
C THR A 38 -13.13 -16.91 -12.84
N GLY A 39 -12.87 -15.97 -13.75
CA GLY A 39 -11.81 -16.08 -14.76
C GLY A 39 -10.42 -16.20 -14.16
N PHE A 40 -10.13 -15.44 -13.10
CA PHE A 40 -8.85 -15.48 -12.39
C PHE A 40 -8.55 -16.87 -11.80
N ARG A 41 -9.57 -17.55 -11.25
CA ARG A 41 -9.41 -18.90 -10.68
C ARG A 41 -9.41 -19.99 -11.74
N ILE A 42 -10.21 -19.85 -12.80
CA ILE A 42 -10.26 -20.81 -13.90
C ILE A 42 -8.90 -20.86 -14.59
N ILE A 43 -8.32 -19.71 -14.91
CA ILE A 43 -7.05 -19.67 -15.64
C ILE A 43 -5.90 -20.24 -14.80
N GLU A 44 -5.85 -19.93 -13.50
CA GLU A 44 -4.85 -20.48 -12.56
C GLU A 44 -4.83 -22.01 -12.60
N ARG A 45 -6.02 -22.63 -12.67
CA ARG A 45 -6.15 -24.08 -12.77
C ARG A 45 -5.76 -24.61 -14.16
N LEU A 46 -6.14 -23.92 -15.22
CA LEU A 46 -5.87 -24.35 -16.60
C LEU A 46 -4.39 -24.23 -16.98
N THR A 47 -3.67 -23.27 -16.41
CA THR A 47 -2.26 -23.02 -16.73
C THR A 47 -1.28 -23.66 -15.76
N LYS A 48 -1.76 -24.35 -14.72
CA LYS A 48 -0.93 -24.98 -13.68
C LYS A 48 0.21 -25.85 -14.23
N GLU A 49 -0.05 -26.62 -15.27
CA GLU A 49 0.91 -27.53 -15.91
C GLU A 49 1.29 -27.07 -17.33
N TRP A 50 0.94 -25.82 -17.68
CA TRP A 50 1.13 -25.29 -19.03
C TRP A 50 2.52 -24.64 -19.13
N PRO A 51 3.26 -24.83 -20.25
CA PRO A 51 4.54 -24.16 -20.46
C PRO A 51 4.40 -22.63 -20.39
N PRO A 52 5.44 -21.87 -19.98
CA PRO A 52 5.33 -20.41 -19.99
C PRO A 52 4.98 -19.85 -21.37
N PHE A 53 4.06 -18.89 -21.41
CA PHE A 53 3.68 -18.16 -22.63
C PHE A 53 4.88 -17.39 -23.19
N LYS A 54 5.08 -17.45 -24.51
CA LYS A 54 6.22 -16.79 -25.16
C LYS A 54 6.03 -15.28 -25.29
N ASP A 55 4.80 -14.87 -25.58
CA ASP A 55 4.42 -13.48 -25.79
C ASP A 55 2.91 -13.28 -25.55
N GLU A 56 2.45 -12.03 -25.65
CA GLU A 56 1.03 -11.70 -25.49
C GLU A 56 0.14 -12.38 -26.53
N LEU A 57 0.63 -12.55 -27.77
CA LEU A 57 -0.14 -13.18 -28.84
C LEU A 57 -0.35 -14.69 -28.57
N ASP A 58 0.67 -15.36 -28.03
CA ASP A 58 0.60 -16.74 -27.55
C ASP A 58 -0.43 -16.88 -26.41
N THR A 59 -0.44 -15.90 -25.50
CA THR A 59 -1.44 -15.81 -24.43
C THR A 59 -2.86 -15.64 -24.97
N MET A 60 -3.05 -14.75 -25.96
CA MET A 60 -4.35 -14.54 -26.60
C MET A 60 -4.81 -15.76 -27.39
N LYS A 61 -3.90 -16.51 -28.02
CA LYS A 61 -4.23 -17.76 -28.71
C LYS A 61 -4.79 -18.79 -27.74
N PHE A 62 -4.10 -19.04 -26.63
CA PHE A 62 -4.58 -19.94 -25.58
C PHE A 62 -5.92 -19.47 -24.99
N LEU A 63 -6.08 -18.15 -24.82
CA LEU A 63 -7.34 -17.58 -24.36
C LEU A 63 -8.49 -17.92 -25.33
N CYS A 64 -8.26 -17.76 -26.63
CA CYS A 64 -9.22 -18.05 -27.71
C CYS A 64 -9.51 -19.54 -27.90
N THR A 65 -8.55 -20.42 -27.58
CA THR A 65 -8.69 -21.86 -27.76
C THR A 65 -9.08 -22.56 -26.47
N ASP A 66 -8.16 -22.71 -25.54
CA ASP A 66 -8.26 -23.60 -24.39
C ASP A 66 -9.12 -23.00 -23.29
N PHE A 67 -8.89 -21.73 -22.96
CA PHE A 67 -9.70 -21.03 -21.96
C PHE A 67 -11.15 -20.86 -22.44
N TRP A 68 -11.37 -20.35 -23.66
CA TRP A 68 -12.72 -20.20 -24.22
C TRP A 68 -13.46 -21.54 -24.32
N SER A 69 -12.77 -22.60 -24.75
CA SER A 69 -13.36 -23.94 -24.85
C SER A 69 -13.70 -24.54 -23.48
N SER A 70 -12.91 -24.24 -22.44
CA SER A 70 -13.19 -24.72 -21.09
C SER A 70 -14.52 -24.17 -20.56
N VAL A 71 -14.82 -22.90 -20.85
CA VAL A 71 -15.98 -22.15 -20.35
C VAL A 71 -17.20 -22.31 -21.26
N TYR A 72 -17.04 -22.10 -22.57
CA TYR A 72 -18.17 -22.03 -23.52
C TYR A 72 -18.35 -23.27 -24.38
N LYS A 73 -17.43 -24.24 -24.28
CA LYS A 73 -17.40 -25.48 -25.09
C LYS A 73 -17.28 -25.23 -26.60
N LYS A 74 -16.68 -24.10 -26.97
CA LYS A 74 -16.27 -23.73 -28.33
C LYS A 74 -15.02 -22.85 -28.28
N GLN A 75 -14.32 -22.74 -29.39
CA GLN A 75 -13.25 -21.76 -29.58
C GLN A 75 -13.83 -20.43 -30.08
N ILE A 76 -13.06 -19.34 -29.94
CA ILE A 76 -13.36 -18.05 -30.58
C ILE A 76 -13.30 -18.21 -32.10
N ASP A 77 -14.27 -17.63 -32.82
CA ASP A 77 -14.39 -17.81 -34.27
C ASP A 77 -13.35 -17.01 -35.06
N ASN A 78 -12.95 -15.83 -34.57
CA ASN A 78 -11.92 -15.02 -35.20
C ASN A 78 -11.16 -14.18 -34.17
N LEU A 79 -9.82 -14.16 -34.29
CA LEU A 79 -8.93 -13.29 -33.52
C LEU A 79 -8.26 -12.31 -34.48
N ARG A 80 -8.48 -11.01 -34.27
CA ARG A 80 -7.78 -9.94 -34.99
C ARG A 80 -6.88 -9.17 -34.03
N THR A 81 -5.76 -8.65 -34.51
CA THR A 81 -4.90 -7.76 -33.73
C THR A 81 -4.34 -6.66 -34.61
N ASN A 82 -4.06 -5.50 -34.02
CA ASN A 82 -3.31 -4.42 -34.67
C ASN A 82 -1.80 -4.50 -34.42
N HIS A 83 -1.31 -5.55 -33.74
CA HIS A 83 0.08 -5.69 -33.29
C HIS A 83 0.60 -4.54 -32.39
N GLN A 84 -0.30 -3.72 -31.86
CA GLN A 84 -0.03 -2.60 -30.96
C GLN A 84 -0.79 -2.76 -29.63
N GLY A 85 -1.02 -4.01 -29.21
CA GLY A 85 -1.70 -4.33 -27.95
C GLY A 85 -3.22 -4.41 -28.01
N VAL A 86 -3.86 -4.19 -29.17
CA VAL A 86 -5.31 -4.38 -29.31
C VAL A 86 -5.61 -5.71 -29.98
N TYR A 87 -6.46 -6.49 -29.36
CA TYR A 87 -6.95 -7.79 -29.82
C TYR A 87 -8.48 -7.76 -29.89
N VAL A 88 -9.07 -8.27 -30.96
CA VAL A 88 -10.52 -8.37 -31.14
C VAL A 88 -10.88 -9.83 -31.30
N LEU A 89 -11.61 -10.35 -30.32
CA LEU A 89 -12.12 -11.71 -30.25
C LEU A 89 -13.57 -11.70 -30.74
N GLN A 90 -13.84 -12.39 -31.84
CA GLN A 90 -15.18 -12.45 -32.42
C GLN A 90 -15.81 -13.81 -32.13
N ASP A 91 -16.95 -13.79 -31.45
CA ASP A 91 -17.80 -14.97 -31.25
C ASP A 91 -19.10 -14.78 -32.04
N ASN A 92 -19.26 -15.54 -33.10
CA ASN A 92 -20.39 -15.44 -34.00
C ASN A 92 -21.67 -15.99 -33.35
N ALA A 93 -21.56 -17.01 -32.51
CA ALA A 93 -22.68 -17.71 -31.91
C ALA A 93 -22.59 -17.66 -30.37
N PHE A 94 -22.49 -16.44 -29.82
CA PHE A 94 -22.19 -16.27 -28.41
C PHE A 94 -23.31 -16.82 -27.53
N ARG A 95 -22.96 -17.81 -26.71
CA ARG A 95 -23.87 -18.76 -26.05
C ARG A 95 -25.03 -18.10 -25.30
N TYR A 96 -24.77 -17.01 -24.57
CA TYR A 96 -25.79 -16.34 -23.76
C TYR A 96 -26.72 -15.42 -24.55
N LEU A 97 -26.38 -15.07 -25.80
CA LEU A 97 -27.21 -14.21 -26.64
C LEU A 97 -28.06 -15.00 -27.64
N VAL A 98 -27.68 -16.24 -27.97
CA VAL A 98 -28.39 -17.08 -28.95
C VAL A 98 -29.85 -17.37 -28.58
N ARG A 99 -30.20 -17.34 -27.29
CA ARG A 99 -31.58 -17.57 -26.80
C ARG A 99 -32.41 -16.29 -26.66
N LEU A 100 -31.82 -15.12 -26.90
CA LEU A 100 -32.55 -13.85 -26.88
C LEU A 100 -33.26 -13.63 -28.21
N SER A 101 -34.46 -13.01 -28.17
CA SER A 101 -35.22 -12.71 -29.38
C SER A 101 -34.50 -11.70 -30.26
N SER A 102 -34.68 -11.82 -31.58
CA SER A 102 -34.04 -10.98 -32.59
C SER A 102 -34.58 -9.55 -32.70
N GLN A 103 -35.46 -9.14 -31.78
CA GLN A 103 -36.02 -7.79 -31.76
C GLN A 103 -34.99 -6.78 -31.27
N LYS A 104 -34.98 -5.58 -31.86
CA LYS A 104 -34.02 -4.50 -31.54
C LYS A 104 -33.99 -4.10 -30.06
N GLN A 105 -35.12 -4.25 -29.34
CA GLN A 105 -35.20 -3.98 -27.90
C GLN A 105 -34.22 -4.82 -27.05
N TYR A 106 -33.80 -6.00 -27.53
CA TYR A 106 -32.86 -6.84 -26.81
C TYR A 106 -31.39 -6.44 -27.02
N LEU A 107 -31.07 -5.58 -28.00
CA LEU A 107 -29.74 -4.98 -28.13
C LEU A 107 -29.39 -4.11 -26.92
N GLU A 108 -30.39 -3.41 -26.35
CA GLU A 108 -30.19 -2.56 -25.18
C GLU A 108 -29.89 -3.37 -23.91
N VAL A 109 -30.33 -4.63 -23.86
CA VAL A 109 -30.15 -5.53 -22.71
C VAL A 109 -28.92 -6.43 -22.89
N ALA A 110 -28.45 -6.63 -24.12
CA ALA A 110 -27.33 -7.51 -24.46
C ALA A 110 -26.03 -7.22 -23.67
N PRO A 111 -25.63 -5.97 -23.39
CA PRO A 111 -24.43 -5.69 -22.58
C PRO A 111 -24.46 -6.35 -21.19
N ARG A 112 -25.65 -6.52 -20.60
CA ARG A 112 -25.82 -7.17 -19.29
C ARG A 112 -25.45 -8.65 -19.34
N PHE A 113 -25.74 -9.32 -20.45
CA PHE A 113 -25.44 -10.74 -20.66
C PHE A 113 -23.98 -11.01 -21.07
N VAL A 114 -23.24 -9.99 -21.50
CA VAL A 114 -21.81 -10.12 -21.87
C VAL A 114 -20.88 -9.60 -20.77
N ALA A 115 -21.37 -8.75 -19.87
CA ALA A 115 -20.62 -8.19 -18.73
C ALA A 115 -19.82 -9.23 -17.93
N PHE A 116 -20.47 -10.33 -17.54
CA PHE A 116 -19.80 -11.43 -16.83
C PHE A 116 -18.62 -12.01 -17.64
N THR A 117 -18.77 -12.11 -18.96
CA THR A 117 -17.75 -12.65 -19.86
C THR A 117 -16.59 -11.69 -20.06
N CYS A 118 -16.86 -10.37 -20.15
CA CYS A 118 -15.80 -9.35 -20.13
C CYS A 118 -14.96 -9.44 -18.85
N GLY A 119 -15.64 -9.57 -17.72
CA GLY A 119 -15.02 -9.83 -16.42
C GLY A 119 -14.14 -11.06 -16.44
N LEU A 120 -14.68 -12.18 -16.92
CA LEU A 120 -14.01 -13.48 -16.97
C LEU A 120 -12.73 -13.44 -17.82
N VAL A 121 -12.76 -12.79 -18.99
CA VAL A 121 -11.56 -12.57 -19.80
C VAL A 121 -10.55 -11.67 -19.07
N ARG A 122 -11.01 -10.57 -18.46
CA ARG A 122 -10.13 -9.65 -17.73
C ARG A 122 -9.46 -10.32 -16.53
N GLY A 123 -10.21 -11.15 -15.80
CA GLY A 123 -9.71 -11.92 -14.67
C GLY A 123 -8.64 -12.92 -15.08
N ALA A 124 -8.87 -13.62 -16.19
CA ALA A 124 -7.92 -14.57 -16.72
C ALA A 124 -6.60 -13.88 -17.13
N LEU A 125 -6.69 -12.81 -17.92
CA LEU A 125 -5.52 -12.07 -18.38
C LEU A 125 -4.75 -11.43 -17.23
N SER A 126 -5.45 -10.91 -16.22
CA SER A 126 -4.83 -10.33 -15.03
C SER A 126 -4.03 -11.35 -14.22
N ASN A 127 -4.47 -12.60 -14.13
CA ASN A 127 -3.72 -13.67 -13.47
C ASN A 127 -2.44 -14.04 -14.24
N LEU A 128 -2.51 -14.00 -15.58
CA LEU A 128 -1.36 -14.20 -16.46
C LEU A 128 -0.43 -12.98 -16.56
N GLY A 129 -0.63 -11.96 -15.71
CA GLY A 129 0.21 -10.77 -15.65
C GLY A 129 -0.09 -9.72 -16.72
N ILE A 130 -1.16 -9.86 -17.49
CA ILE A 130 -1.56 -8.90 -18.54
C ILE A 130 -2.65 -7.98 -17.99
N SER A 131 -2.30 -6.71 -17.78
CA SER A 131 -3.26 -5.66 -17.43
C SER A 131 -3.93 -5.12 -18.70
N CYS A 132 -5.23 -5.36 -18.85
CA CYS A 132 -5.98 -4.95 -20.05
C CYS A 132 -7.38 -4.42 -19.71
N LEU A 133 -7.90 -3.57 -20.60
CA LEU A 133 -9.31 -3.23 -20.67
C LEU A 133 -10.02 -4.23 -21.60
N VAL A 134 -11.16 -4.77 -21.14
CA VAL A 134 -12.01 -5.66 -21.93
C VAL A 134 -13.37 -5.00 -22.09
N THR A 135 -13.78 -4.79 -23.34
CA THR A 135 -15.09 -4.23 -23.71
C THR A 135 -15.77 -5.15 -24.70
N ALA A 136 -17.11 -5.24 -24.66
CA ALA A 136 -17.88 -6.00 -25.62
C ALA A 136 -18.86 -5.13 -26.38
N GLU A 137 -19.00 -5.41 -27.66
CA GLU A 137 -19.96 -4.82 -28.59
C GLU A 137 -20.81 -5.93 -29.20
N VAL A 138 -22.13 -5.73 -29.19
CA VAL A 138 -23.11 -6.62 -29.82
C VAL A 138 -23.69 -5.87 -31.01
N ASP A 139 -23.12 -6.11 -32.19
CA ASP A 139 -23.49 -5.39 -33.42
C ASP A 139 -24.93 -5.72 -33.85
N HIS A 140 -25.32 -7.00 -33.74
CA HIS A 140 -26.62 -7.51 -34.15
C HIS A 140 -27.11 -8.61 -33.20
N MET A 141 -28.41 -8.60 -32.84
CA MET A 141 -29.01 -9.75 -32.16
C MET A 141 -29.11 -10.91 -33.13
N PRO A 142 -28.96 -12.16 -32.66
CA PRO A 142 -29.08 -13.32 -33.52
C PRO A 142 -30.50 -13.43 -34.09
N ALA A 143 -30.65 -13.09 -35.37
CA ALA A 143 -31.81 -13.46 -36.19
C ALA A 143 -31.44 -14.71 -36.99
N PHE A 144 -32.33 -15.70 -37.04
CA PHE A 144 -32.26 -16.98 -37.78
C PHE A 144 -30.93 -17.30 -38.52
N GLU A 145 -30.30 -18.40 -38.08
CA GLU A 145 -29.18 -19.20 -38.64
C GLU A 145 -28.03 -18.61 -39.50
N CYS A 146 -28.13 -17.49 -40.22
CA CYS A 146 -27.18 -17.23 -41.32
C CYS A 146 -26.19 -16.05 -41.12
N CYS A 147 -26.41 -15.08 -40.23
CA CYS A 147 -25.45 -13.98 -40.04
C CYS A 147 -25.31 -13.60 -38.55
N ARG A 148 -24.10 -13.68 -38.02
CA ARG A 148 -23.82 -13.92 -36.59
C ARG A 148 -22.48 -13.27 -36.21
N ALA A 149 -22.44 -12.25 -35.35
CA ALA A 149 -21.20 -11.67 -34.81
C ALA A 149 -21.43 -10.88 -33.51
N SER A 150 -20.86 -11.35 -32.39
CA SER A 150 -20.56 -10.54 -31.20
C SER A 150 -19.06 -10.27 -31.18
N ARG A 151 -18.65 -9.03 -30.88
CA ARG A 151 -17.24 -8.63 -30.85
C ARG A 151 -16.84 -8.31 -29.42
N ILE A 152 -15.80 -8.97 -28.94
CA ILE A 152 -15.16 -8.64 -27.67
C ILE A 152 -13.81 -8.01 -28.02
N ALA A 153 -13.67 -6.72 -27.75
CA ALA A 153 -12.42 -6.00 -27.92
C ALA A 153 -11.63 -6.02 -26.60
N VAL A 154 -10.38 -6.48 -26.67
CA VAL A 154 -9.40 -6.50 -25.59
C VAL A 154 -8.30 -5.52 -25.97
N SER A 155 -8.05 -4.51 -25.15
CA SER A 155 -6.99 -3.53 -25.37
C SER A 155 -6.00 -3.60 -24.21
N SER A 156 -4.75 -3.96 -24.48
CA SER A 156 -3.64 -3.79 -23.55
C SER A 156 -3.17 -2.33 -23.56
N GLU A 157 -2.97 -1.73 -22.39
CA GLU A 157 -2.37 -0.40 -22.29
C GLU A 157 -0.85 -0.55 -22.28
N PHE A 158 -0.14 -0.14 -23.34
CA PHE A 158 1.32 0.03 -23.28
C PHE A 158 1.76 1.45 -23.67
N ARG A 159 2.47 2.09 -22.73
CA ARG A 159 3.23 3.33 -22.91
C ARG A 159 4.55 3.01 -23.62
N SER A 160 4.76 3.63 -24.77
CA SER A 160 6.07 3.76 -25.42
C SER A 160 7.03 4.61 -24.57
N ARG A 161 8.18 4.03 -24.16
CA ARG A 161 9.50 4.70 -24.13
C ARG A 161 10.59 3.65 -24.35
N HIS A 162 11.04 3.50 -25.60
CA HIS A 162 12.24 2.75 -25.94
C HIS A 162 13.49 3.53 -25.49
N PHE A 163 14.30 2.91 -24.63
CA PHE A 163 15.76 3.01 -24.68
C PHE A 163 16.23 2.09 -25.80
N GLY A 164 16.96 2.62 -26.78
CA GLY A 164 17.68 1.84 -27.78
C GLY A 164 19.14 2.25 -27.75
N ALA A 165 19.99 1.43 -27.13
CA ALA A 165 21.42 1.43 -27.39
C ALA A 165 21.94 -0.01 -27.32
N ALA A 166 22.64 -0.38 -28.41
CA ALA A 166 23.49 -1.55 -28.59
C ALA A 166 22.82 -2.94 -28.67
N ARG A 167 22.68 -3.46 -29.89
CA ARG A 167 23.68 -4.42 -30.42
C ARG A 167 23.43 -4.72 -31.89
N GLU A 168 24.46 -4.47 -32.66
CA GLU A 168 24.61 -4.78 -34.07
C GLU A 168 25.39 -6.11 -34.20
N PHE A 169 25.31 -6.69 -35.40
CA PHE A 169 26.00 -7.88 -35.92
C PHE A 169 25.36 -9.26 -35.68
N GLY A 170 24.86 -9.79 -36.80
CA GLY A 170 24.22 -11.08 -36.92
C GLY A 170 25.07 -12.17 -37.57
N HIS A 171 24.40 -13.33 -37.68
CA HIS A 171 24.53 -14.40 -38.66
C HIS A 171 25.93 -14.93 -39.03
N ARG A 172 26.14 -16.24 -38.81
CA ARG A 172 26.10 -17.25 -39.90
C ARG A 172 26.50 -18.68 -39.44
N ILE A 173 25.79 -19.67 -40.02
CA ILE A 173 26.27 -21.00 -40.51
C ILE A 173 26.60 -22.06 -39.44
N THR A 174 26.28 -23.36 -39.53
CA THR A 174 25.37 -24.23 -40.31
C THR A 174 25.31 -25.55 -39.55
N ASP A 175 24.16 -26.21 -39.67
CA ASP A 175 23.91 -27.65 -39.76
C ASP A 175 25.10 -28.64 -39.68
N ASN A 176 25.00 -29.61 -38.77
CA ASN A 176 25.14 -31.05 -39.04
C ASN A 176 25.06 -31.89 -37.76
N ARG A 177 24.02 -32.73 -37.65
CA ARG A 177 23.99 -33.92 -36.78
C ARG A 177 24.08 -35.16 -37.66
N LYS A 178 24.97 -36.11 -37.30
CA LYS A 178 24.72 -37.57 -37.37
C LYS A 178 25.88 -38.37 -36.73
N GLU A 179 25.48 -39.37 -35.92
CA GLU A 179 26.12 -40.67 -35.57
C GLU A 179 27.50 -40.63 -34.86
N MET A 180 27.60 -40.93 -33.56
CA MET A 180 27.79 -42.28 -32.93
C MET A 180 29.07 -42.98 -33.47
N TRP A 181 30.13 -43.25 -32.69
CA TRP A 181 30.29 -44.36 -31.74
C TRP A 181 31.47 -44.15 -30.75
N LEU A 182 31.30 -44.69 -29.54
CA LEU A 182 32.29 -45.31 -28.63
C LEU A 182 33.65 -44.60 -28.39
N THR A 183 33.85 -44.11 -27.16
CA THR A 183 34.85 -44.68 -26.24
C THR A 183 34.73 -44.08 -24.84
N ARG A 184 34.66 -44.98 -23.85
CA ARG A 184 34.79 -44.66 -22.43
C ARG A 184 36.21 -44.18 -22.14
N ARG A 185 36.37 -43.05 -21.43
CA ARG A 185 37.38 -42.86 -20.36
C ARG A 185 37.19 -41.51 -19.67
N SER A 186 36.72 -41.60 -18.44
CA SER A 186 37.08 -40.80 -17.26
C SER A 186 37.63 -39.39 -17.48
N PHE A 187 36.76 -38.39 -17.37
CA PHE A 187 37.11 -37.08 -16.81
C PHE A 187 35.92 -36.61 -15.96
N LEU A 188 36.08 -36.64 -14.64
CA LEU A 188 35.30 -35.77 -13.75
C LEU A 188 35.67 -34.33 -14.11
N PRO A 189 34.76 -33.46 -14.55
CA PRO A 189 34.96 -32.04 -14.35
C PRO A 189 34.58 -31.75 -12.91
N VAL A 190 35.56 -31.25 -12.16
CA VAL A 190 35.35 -30.51 -10.92
C VAL A 190 34.44 -29.33 -11.26
N PHE A 191 33.13 -29.53 -11.13
CA PHE A 191 32.19 -28.43 -10.99
C PHE A 191 32.37 -27.92 -9.56
N LEU A 192 33.36 -27.05 -9.38
CA LEU A 192 33.42 -26.20 -8.21
C LEU A 192 32.21 -25.26 -8.32
N THR A 193 31.08 -25.67 -7.73
CA THR A 193 29.97 -24.78 -7.47
C THR A 193 30.49 -23.67 -6.56
N ILE A 194 30.77 -22.50 -7.14
CA ILE A 194 30.75 -21.27 -6.38
C ILE A 194 29.29 -21.06 -6.00
N LEU A 195 28.87 -21.71 -4.91
CA LEU A 195 27.79 -21.22 -4.08
C LEU A 195 28.34 -19.93 -3.47
N ALA A 196 28.24 -18.84 -4.22
CA ALA A 196 28.15 -17.54 -3.58
C ALA A 196 26.89 -17.63 -2.73
N SER A 197 27.06 -17.95 -1.44
CA SER A 197 26.05 -17.65 -0.45
C SER A 197 25.83 -16.15 -0.55
N ALA A 198 24.79 -15.74 -1.29
CA ALA A 198 24.21 -14.44 -1.08
C ALA A 198 23.79 -14.44 0.39
N GLN A 199 24.66 -13.92 1.26
CA GLN A 199 24.28 -13.65 2.63
C GLN A 199 23.09 -12.70 2.51
N ALA A 200 21.90 -13.19 2.86
CA ALA A 200 20.71 -12.37 2.92
C ALA A 200 21.07 -11.19 3.83
N VAL A 201 21.03 -9.97 3.28
CA VAL A 201 21.23 -8.76 4.08
C VAL A 201 20.14 -8.76 5.14
N PRO A 202 20.48 -8.70 6.44
CA PRO A 202 19.48 -8.75 7.50
C PRO A 202 18.43 -7.65 7.31
N SER A 203 17.15 -8.01 7.38
CA SER A 203 16.06 -7.05 7.32
C SER A 203 16.20 -6.01 8.44
N LYS A 204 16.03 -4.73 8.09
CA LYS A 204 16.09 -3.65 9.07
C LYS A 204 14.81 -3.65 9.92
N ILE A 205 14.96 -3.44 11.23
CA ILE A 205 13.85 -3.15 12.14
C ILE A 205 14.11 -1.75 12.67
N VAL A 206 13.36 -0.78 12.15
CA VAL A 206 13.49 0.63 12.49
C VAL A 206 12.49 0.98 13.57
N CYS A 207 12.97 1.49 14.69
CA CYS A 207 12.16 1.87 15.84
C CYS A 207 12.07 3.39 15.91
N PHE A 208 10.93 3.95 15.51
CA PHE A 208 10.69 5.38 15.77
C PHE A 208 10.48 5.58 17.26
N TYR A 209 11.05 6.66 17.79
CA TYR A 209 10.95 7.05 19.19
C TYR A 209 10.44 8.49 19.28
N ASP A 210 9.20 8.66 19.72
CA ASP A 210 8.62 9.97 20.03
C ASP A 210 9.11 10.45 21.41
N SER A 211 10.01 11.43 21.41
CA SER A 211 10.59 11.98 22.65
C SER A 211 9.57 12.66 23.56
N THR A 212 8.42 13.12 23.03
CA THR A 212 7.37 13.75 23.84
C THR A 212 6.74 12.77 24.84
N ALA A 213 6.87 11.46 24.60
CA ALA A 213 6.47 10.42 25.54
C ALA A 213 7.20 10.49 26.89
N TYR A 214 8.31 11.23 26.97
CA TYR A 214 8.98 11.57 28.22
C TYR A 214 8.07 12.32 29.20
N TYR A 215 7.11 13.10 28.71
CA TYR A 215 6.20 13.91 29.54
C TYR A 215 4.84 13.27 29.80
N ARG A 216 4.56 12.10 29.22
CA ARG A 216 3.34 11.35 29.56
C ARG A 216 3.36 11.01 31.05
N GLU A 217 2.18 11.01 31.66
CA GLU A 217 2.03 10.72 33.08
C GLU A 217 1.94 9.21 33.35
N ASP A 218 2.13 8.84 34.61
CA ASP A 218 1.97 7.47 35.14
C ASP A 218 2.68 6.40 34.29
N SER A 219 1.97 5.32 33.95
CA SER A 219 2.48 4.21 33.15
C SER A 219 2.73 4.57 31.68
N GLY A 220 2.25 5.74 31.22
CA GLY A 220 2.47 6.24 29.86
C GLY A 220 3.84 6.89 29.67
N LYS A 221 4.51 7.28 30.76
CA LYS A 221 5.85 7.88 30.72
C LYS A 221 6.86 6.91 30.11
N PHE A 222 7.61 7.37 29.11
CA PHE A 222 8.62 6.58 28.41
C PHE A 222 10.01 7.18 28.56
N LEU A 223 10.94 6.42 29.13
CA LEU A 223 12.32 6.85 29.37
C LEU A 223 13.29 6.16 28.40
N VAL A 224 14.53 6.66 28.32
CA VAL A 224 15.62 6.01 27.57
C VAL A 224 15.86 4.57 28.05
N ALA A 225 15.69 4.31 29.34
CA ALA A 225 15.77 2.94 29.89
C ALA A 225 14.66 2.02 29.36
N ASP A 226 13.48 2.57 29.04
CA ASP A 226 12.43 1.80 28.39
C ASP A 226 12.85 1.51 26.94
N LEU A 227 13.27 2.53 26.17
CA LEU A 227 13.82 2.36 24.81
C LEU A 227 14.88 1.26 24.75
N GLU A 228 15.79 1.24 25.72
CA GLU A 228 16.86 0.26 25.77
C GLU A 228 16.37 -1.20 25.73
N HIS A 229 15.24 -1.49 26.40
CA HIS A 229 14.65 -2.82 26.40
C HIS A 229 14.13 -3.24 25.02
N SER A 230 13.84 -2.30 24.13
CA SER A 230 13.40 -2.59 22.75
C SER A 230 14.58 -2.88 21.81
N LEU A 231 15.81 -2.45 22.15
CA LEU A 231 16.95 -2.45 21.24
C LEU A 231 17.48 -3.84 20.87
N ASN A 232 17.17 -4.88 21.64
CA ASN A 232 17.43 -6.25 21.21
C ASN A 232 16.66 -6.62 19.92
N SER A 233 15.62 -5.87 19.57
CA SER A 233 14.83 -6.06 18.35
C SER A 233 15.05 -4.98 17.30
N CYS A 234 15.59 -3.81 17.66
CA CYS A 234 15.79 -2.70 16.73
C CYS A 234 17.20 -2.74 16.12
N SER A 235 17.31 -2.53 14.82
CA SER A 235 18.61 -2.23 14.18
C SER A 235 18.84 -0.75 13.99
N HIS A 236 17.76 0.05 13.95
CA HIS A 236 17.83 1.50 13.85
C HIS A 236 16.87 2.11 14.88
N VAL A 237 17.24 3.24 15.46
CA VAL A 237 16.33 4.13 16.19
C VAL A 237 16.24 5.43 15.42
N VAL A 238 15.03 5.94 15.25
CA VAL A 238 14.78 7.26 14.67
C VAL A 238 14.17 8.14 15.76
N TYR A 239 14.97 9.08 16.28
CA TYR A 239 14.57 10.02 17.32
C TYR A 239 13.68 11.11 16.71
N GLY A 240 12.44 11.19 17.18
CA GLY A 240 11.46 12.21 16.81
C GLY A 240 11.28 13.26 17.92
N TYR A 241 11.29 14.56 17.64
CA TYR A 241 11.61 15.20 16.35
C TYR A 241 12.37 16.50 16.57
N ALA A 242 13.16 16.89 15.58
CA ALA A 242 13.69 18.23 15.42
C ALA A 242 12.77 19.08 14.52
N LYS A 243 12.91 20.41 14.62
CA LYS A 243 12.16 21.40 13.84
C LYS A 243 13.05 22.23 12.93
N ILE A 244 12.39 22.94 12.02
CA ILE A 244 13.01 23.99 11.21
C ILE A 244 12.67 25.34 11.83
N ASP A 245 13.68 26.14 12.13
CA ASP A 245 13.49 27.52 12.56
C ASP A 245 13.10 28.38 11.36
N GLU A 246 11.98 29.09 11.45
CA GLU A 246 11.44 29.87 10.33
C GLU A 246 12.26 31.13 10.01
N SER A 247 13.11 31.60 10.92
CA SER A 247 13.88 32.82 10.74
C SER A 247 15.20 32.61 10.01
N ASP A 248 15.83 31.44 10.18
CA ASP A 248 17.14 31.13 9.60
C ASP A 248 17.22 29.78 8.88
N PHE A 249 16.11 29.05 8.78
CA PHE A 249 15.97 27.76 8.11
C PHE A 249 16.92 26.66 8.61
N LYS A 250 17.43 26.82 9.84
CA LYS A 250 18.29 25.81 10.47
C LYS A 250 17.48 24.75 11.20
N VAL A 251 18.05 23.56 11.27
CA VAL A 251 17.52 22.48 12.11
C VAL A 251 17.83 22.77 13.58
N LYS A 252 16.81 22.69 14.44
CA LYS A 252 16.93 22.88 15.89
C LYS A 252 16.15 21.81 16.65
N SER A 253 16.54 21.56 17.89
CA SER A 253 15.73 20.76 18.82
C SER A 253 14.35 21.40 19.02
N MET A 254 13.32 20.57 19.12
CA MET A 254 11.97 21.00 19.46
C MET A 254 11.84 21.27 20.96
N ASP A 255 12.50 20.48 21.80
CA ASP A 255 12.52 20.64 23.25
C ASP A 255 13.96 20.71 23.79
N PRO A 256 14.56 21.91 23.82
CA PRO A 256 15.93 22.06 24.28
C PRO A 256 16.17 21.59 25.73
N ASN A 257 15.15 21.65 26.59
CA ASN A 257 15.27 21.24 28.00
C ASN A 257 15.36 19.72 28.15
N LEU A 258 14.71 18.97 27.25
CA LEU A 258 14.83 17.52 27.22
C LEU A 258 16.07 17.09 26.42
N ASP A 259 16.22 17.63 25.22
CA ASP A 259 17.13 17.09 24.21
C ASP A 259 18.60 17.44 24.47
N LEU A 260 18.88 18.68 24.89
CA LEU A 260 20.25 19.22 24.98
C LEU A 260 20.87 19.02 26.37
N GLU A 261 22.19 19.11 26.43
CA GLU A 261 22.98 18.82 27.63
C GLU A 261 22.79 19.85 28.75
N GLU A 262 22.35 21.07 28.43
CA GLU A 262 21.98 22.08 29.42
C GLU A 262 20.75 21.67 30.24
N GLY A 263 19.95 20.73 29.72
CA GLY A 263 18.79 20.15 30.39
C GLY A 263 19.01 18.68 30.75
N VAL A 264 18.20 17.78 30.19
CA VAL A 264 18.26 16.32 30.47
C VAL A 264 19.30 15.61 29.60
N GLY A 265 19.64 16.14 28.42
CA GLY A 265 20.63 15.55 27.51
C GLY A 265 20.14 14.31 26.76
N ASN A 266 18.84 14.24 26.45
CA ASN A 266 18.21 13.04 25.90
C ASN A 266 18.79 12.61 24.54
N TYR A 267 19.24 13.55 23.70
CA TYR A 267 19.93 13.22 22.45
C TYR A 267 21.18 12.36 22.70
N LYS A 268 22.08 12.81 23.58
CA LYS A 268 23.30 12.05 23.90
C LYS A 268 22.99 10.76 24.66
N ALA A 269 21.96 10.74 25.50
CA ALA A 269 21.56 9.54 26.21
C ALA A 269 21.14 8.43 25.23
N VAL A 270 20.35 8.76 24.20
CA VAL A 270 19.92 7.80 23.17
C VAL A 270 21.07 7.40 22.25
N THR A 271 21.88 8.33 21.75
CA THR A 271 23.02 7.99 20.88
C THR A 271 24.11 7.20 21.61
N ALA A 272 24.26 7.37 22.93
CA ALA A 272 25.19 6.59 23.74
C ALA A 272 24.81 5.10 23.85
N LEU A 273 23.54 4.72 23.59
CA LEU A 273 23.11 3.32 23.61
C LEU A 273 23.89 2.45 22.61
N LYS A 274 24.45 3.04 21.55
CA LYS A 274 25.33 2.36 20.59
C LYS A 274 26.55 1.71 21.23
N LYS A 275 27.02 2.20 22.39
CA LYS A 275 28.10 1.58 23.15
C LYS A 275 27.72 0.19 23.69
N ARG A 276 26.43 -0.03 23.96
CA ARG A 276 25.87 -1.27 24.51
C ARG A 276 25.27 -2.17 23.43
N PHE A 277 24.84 -1.58 22.31
CA PHE A 277 24.29 -2.29 21.16
C PHE A 277 25.14 -2.02 19.91
N PRO A 278 26.29 -2.70 19.75
CA PRO A 278 27.14 -2.57 18.57
C PRO A 278 26.34 -2.91 17.30
N GLY A 279 26.32 -1.99 16.34
CA GLY A 279 25.54 -2.12 15.10
C GLY A 279 24.19 -1.41 15.10
N LEU A 280 23.78 -0.79 16.22
CA LEU A 280 22.66 0.14 16.25
C LEU A 280 23.03 1.45 15.55
N ASN A 281 22.17 1.90 14.63
CA ASN A 281 22.21 3.25 14.08
C ASN A 281 21.13 4.12 14.73
N VAL A 282 21.46 5.33 15.13
CA VAL A 282 20.53 6.30 15.72
C VAL A 282 20.47 7.54 14.83
N LEU A 283 19.30 7.81 14.24
CA LEU A 283 19.06 8.95 13.36
C LEU A 283 18.19 10.00 14.08
N LEU A 284 18.35 11.26 13.70
CA LEU A 284 17.47 12.35 14.12
C LEU A 284 16.46 12.65 13.01
N SER A 285 15.16 12.62 13.30
CA SER A 285 14.11 12.96 12.33
C SER A 285 13.68 14.41 12.45
N VAL A 286 13.51 15.08 11.31
CA VAL A 286 13.05 16.48 11.22
C VAL A 286 11.61 16.52 10.70
N GLY A 287 10.71 17.20 11.43
CA GLY A 287 9.32 17.42 11.04
C GLY A 287 8.34 16.40 11.64
N GLY A 288 7.81 15.49 10.83
CA GLY A 288 6.96 14.40 11.30
C GLY A 288 5.51 14.78 11.61
N ARG A 289 5.07 16.00 11.27
CA ARG A 289 3.86 16.66 11.78
C ARG A 289 3.90 16.98 13.27
N ALA A 290 5.04 16.74 13.92
CA ALA A 290 5.30 17.18 15.28
C ALA A 290 5.70 18.67 15.30
N ASP A 291 6.42 19.15 14.27
CA ASP A 291 6.79 20.56 14.15
C ASP A 291 5.59 21.43 13.76
N THR A 292 4.79 21.79 14.76
CA THR A 292 3.60 22.62 14.63
C THR A 292 3.85 24.10 14.89
N GLU A 293 5.09 24.48 15.23
CA GLU A 293 5.44 25.86 15.57
C GLU A 293 5.68 26.73 14.32
N GLY A 294 5.26 27.99 14.40
CA GLY A 294 5.48 28.98 13.33
C GLY A 294 4.69 28.68 12.05
N ASN A 295 5.07 29.34 10.96
CA ASN A 295 4.43 29.16 9.66
C ASN A 295 4.83 27.82 9.04
N GLN A 296 3.84 26.95 8.78
CA GLN A 296 4.05 25.64 8.18
C GLN A 296 4.60 25.70 6.75
N ASP A 297 4.40 26.82 6.04
CA ASP A 297 4.99 27.03 4.72
C ASP A 297 6.53 27.13 4.77
N LYS A 298 7.15 27.22 5.96
CA LYS A 298 8.62 27.18 6.11
C LYS A 298 9.27 25.97 5.45
N TYR A 299 8.59 24.81 5.46
CA TYR A 299 9.05 23.62 4.75
C TYR A 299 9.06 23.84 3.24
N LEU A 300 8.04 24.47 2.65
CA LEU A 300 8.03 24.72 1.21
C LEU A 300 8.98 25.86 0.81
N THR A 301 9.03 26.93 1.61
CA THR A 301 9.93 28.07 1.40
C THR A 301 11.40 27.67 1.38
N LEU A 302 11.80 26.76 2.27
CA LEU A 302 13.16 26.22 2.29
C LEU A 302 13.51 25.52 0.98
N LEU A 303 12.61 24.71 0.41
CA LEU A 303 12.90 23.93 -0.80
C LEU A 303 13.19 24.81 -2.02
N ARG A 304 12.59 26.00 -2.08
CA ARG A 304 12.66 26.91 -3.23
C ARG A 304 13.96 27.70 -3.32
N ASP A 305 14.71 27.77 -2.23
CA ASP A 305 15.87 28.65 -2.11
C ASP A 305 17.13 27.84 -1.75
N ALA A 306 18.16 27.95 -2.59
CA ALA A 306 19.40 27.21 -2.41
C ALA A 306 20.17 27.63 -1.15
N ASP A 307 20.09 28.90 -0.73
CA ASP A 307 20.75 29.37 0.48
C ASP A 307 20.03 28.84 1.73
N HIS A 308 18.69 28.77 1.71
CA HIS A 308 17.93 28.12 2.78
C HIS A 308 18.24 26.63 2.89
N ARG A 309 18.32 25.91 1.75
CA ARG A 309 18.75 24.50 1.77
C ARG A 309 20.17 24.33 2.29
N ALA A 310 21.10 25.20 1.89
CA ALA A 310 22.48 25.16 2.38
C ALA A 310 22.57 25.42 3.90
N ALA A 311 21.78 26.37 4.42
CA ALA A 311 21.68 26.63 5.87
C ALA A 311 21.12 25.42 6.63
N PHE A 312 20.08 24.79 6.09
CA PHE A 312 19.53 23.54 6.62
C PHE A 312 20.58 22.42 6.64
N VAL A 313 21.22 22.14 5.50
CA VAL A 313 22.22 21.06 5.37
C VAL A 313 23.37 21.25 6.36
N LYS A 314 23.89 22.48 6.46
CA LYS A 314 24.99 22.80 7.37
C LYS A 314 24.61 22.62 8.84
N SER A 315 23.44 23.11 9.24
CA SER A 315 22.96 23.01 10.62
C SER A 315 22.58 21.57 10.99
N ALA A 316 21.93 20.84 10.08
CA ALA A 316 21.64 19.42 10.21
C ALA A 316 22.90 18.60 10.48
N LYS A 317 23.93 18.78 9.63
CA LYS A 317 25.23 18.10 9.79
C LYS A 317 25.87 18.42 11.14
N SER A 318 25.94 19.71 11.50
CA SER A 318 26.51 20.14 12.78
C SER A 318 25.77 19.53 13.97
N LEU A 319 24.44 19.42 13.90
CA LEU A 319 23.63 18.88 14.99
C LEU A 319 23.84 17.37 15.15
N ILE A 320 23.83 16.61 14.05
CA ILE A 320 24.04 15.15 14.13
C ILE A 320 25.45 14.82 14.64
N GLU A 321 26.47 15.57 14.23
CA GLU A 321 27.85 15.40 14.70
C GLU A 321 27.99 15.76 16.19
N GLN A 322 27.42 16.90 16.61
CA GLN A 322 27.51 17.38 17.99
C GLN A 322 26.92 16.37 18.99
N TYR A 323 25.81 15.73 18.62
CA TYR A 323 25.07 14.83 19.50
C TYR A 323 25.30 13.34 19.21
N GLY A 324 26.14 13.02 18.22
CA GLY A 324 26.58 11.66 17.91
C GLY A 324 25.53 10.79 17.22
N PHE A 325 24.63 11.40 16.45
CA PHE A 325 23.70 10.67 15.58
C PHE A 325 24.44 10.09 14.36
N ASP A 326 24.01 8.93 13.87
CA ASP A 326 24.56 8.29 12.67
C ASP A 326 23.93 8.81 11.37
N GLY A 327 22.95 9.70 11.46
CA GLY A 327 22.28 10.24 10.28
C GLY A 327 21.06 11.10 10.57
N ILE A 328 20.41 11.52 9.50
CA ILE A 328 19.20 12.34 9.51
C ILE A 328 18.06 11.65 8.76
N ASP A 329 16.84 11.80 9.28
CA ASP A 329 15.61 11.38 8.63
C ASP A 329 14.76 12.61 8.26
N LEU A 330 14.31 12.69 7.01
CA LEU A 330 13.42 13.74 6.53
C LEU A 330 11.96 13.29 6.57
N ALA A 331 11.25 13.57 7.66
CA ALA A 331 9.81 13.41 7.76
C ALA A 331 9.10 14.69 7.27
N TRP A 332 9.32 15.03 5.99
CA TRP A 332 9.01 16.35 5.44
C TRP A 332 7.51 16.68 5.42
N GLN A 333 7.17 17.88 5.90
CA GLN A 333 5.78 18.31 6.11
C GLN A 333 5.14 18.93 4.86
N PHE A 334 4.93 18.11 3.84
CA PHE A 334 4.19 18.54 2.64
C PHE A 334 2.70 18.82 2.94
N PRO A 335 2.03 19.61 2.08
CA PRO A 335 0.60 19.88 2.19
C PRO A 335 -0.26 18.61 2.29
N LEU A 336 -1.22 18.63 3.22
CA LEU A 336 -2.16 17.54 3.46
C LEU A 336 -3.08 17.28 2.26
N ILE A 337 -3.28 16.02 1.92
CA ILE A 337 -4.40 15.59 1.08
C ILE A 337 -5.70 15.76 1.87
N ARG A 338 -6.60 16.62 1.37
CA ARG A 338 -7.96 16.73 1.91
C ARG A 338 -8.85 15.70 1.22
N ILE A 339 -9.39 14.77 2.01
CA ILE A 339 -10.40 13.82 1.53
C ILE A 339 -11.75 14.53 1.61
N LYS A 340 -12.40 14.77 0.46
CA LYS A 340 -13.76 15.31 0.46
C LYS A 340 -14.77 14.16 0.59
N PRO A 341 -15.79 14.25 1.46
CA PRO A 341 -16.88 13.30 1.46
C PRO A 341 -17.54 13.28 0.08
N ARG A 342 -17.81 12.07 -0.42
CA ARG A 342 -18.37 11.87 -1.75
C ARG A 342 -19.86 12.24 -1.75
N ASN A 343 -20.18 13.51 -2.01
CA ASN A 343 -21.57 13.94 -2.19
C ASN A 343 -22.18 13.29 -3.43
N LYS A 344 -23.29 12.54 -3.24
CA LYS A 344 -24.03 11.82 -4.30
C LYS A 344 -24.57 12.70 -5.44
N LEU A 345 -24.62 14.04 -5.25
CA LEU A 345 -25.19 14.99 -6.21
C LEU A 345 -24.20 15.61 -7.22
N SER A 346 -22.90 15.29 -7.16
CA SER A 346 -21.87 15.92 -8.02
C SER A 346 -21.60 15.17 -9.34
N SER A 347 -22.34 14.11 -9.67
CA SER A 347 -21.98 13.16 -10.73
C SER A 347 -22.12 13.70 -12.17
N VAL A 348 -22.73 14.87 -12.38
CA VAL A 348 -23.06 15.38 -13.73
C VAL A 348 -21.94 16.22 -14.36
N TRP A 349 -21.10 16.91 -13.57
CA TRP A 349 -20.11 17.87 -14.11
C TRP A 349 -18.72 17.28 -14.43
N HIS A 350 -18.48 16.00 -14.17
CA HIS A 350 -17.13 15.41 -14.25
C HIS A 350 -16.74 14.79 -15.61
N LYS A 351 -17.57 14.90 -16.65
CA LYS A 351 -17.30 14.25 -17.96
C LYS A 351 -16.39 15.03 -18.93
N ILE A 352 -15.89 16.22 -18.60
CA ILE A 352 -15.12 17.06 -19.54
C ILE A 352 -13.62 17.22 -19.18
N LYS A 353 -13.08 16.60 -18.11
CA LYS A 353 -11.67 16.80 -17.67
C LYS A 353 -10.88 15.51 -17.40
N LYS A 354 -10.91 14.53 -18.30
CA LYS A 354 -10.21 13.22 -18.13
C LYS A 354 -8.96 13.07 -19.01
N THR A 355 -8.08 14.07 -19.02
CA THR A 355 -6.76 13.97 -19.71
C THR A 355 -5.57 14.48 -18.90
N PHE A 356 -5.75 14.79 -17.61
CA PHE A 356 -4.62 15.00 -16.69
C PHE A 356 -4.91 14.29 -15.37
N GLY A 357 -3.91 13.57 -14.86
CA GLY A 357 -3.95 12.84 -13.60
C GLY A 357 -4.33 13.73 -12.42
N TYR A 358 -4.68 13.09 -11.32
CA TYR A 358 -5.21 13.67 -10.08
C TYR A 358 -4.39 14.86 -9.53
N ALA A 359 -4.60 16.04 -10.11
CA ALA A 359 -4.29 17.35 -9.52
C ALA A 359 -5.59 17.94 -8.94
N LYS A 360 -6.16 17.26 -7.94
CA LYS A 360 -7.31 17.80 -7.20
C LYS A 360 -7.21 17.43 -5.72
N GLY A 361 -6.14 17.94 -5.09
CA GLY A 361 -5.92 17.78 -3.65
C GLY A 361 -4.92 18.79 -3.08
N SER A 362 -3.78 19.01 -3.72
CA SER A 362 -2.84 20.07 -3.33
C SER A 362 -3.28 21.41 -3.94
N LYS A 363 -3.43 22.45 -3.10
CA LYS A 363 -3.55 23.86 -3.54
C LYS A 363 -2.18 24.44 -3.96
N ASP A 364 -1.18 23.58 -4.05
CA ASP A 364 0.19 23.97 -4.29
C ASP A 364 0.42 24.20 -5.78
N LEU A 365 0.43 25.48 -6.17
CA LEU A 365 0.64 25.90 -7.55
C LEU A 365 2.08 25.70 -8.02
N GLN A 366 3.02 25.44 -7.10
CA GLN A 366 4.45 25.30 -7.36
C GLN A 366 4.93 23.88 -7.01
N ALA A 367 4.04 22.89 -7.09
CA ALA A 367 4.34 21.53 -6.66
C ALA A 367 5.55 20.92 -7.40
N ASP A 368 5.75 21.25 -8.68
CA ASP A 368 6.91 20.78 -9.46
C ASP A 368 8.22 21.41 -8.94
N GLU A 369 8.21 22.69 -8.58
CA GLU A 369 9.35 23.38 -7.96
C GLU A 369 9.67 22.79 -6.59
N HIS A 370 8.65 22.50 -5.76
CA HIS A 370 8.84 21.85 -4.47
C HIS A 370 9.35 20.41 -4.61
N ARG A 371 8.87 19.64 -5.61
CA ARG A 371 9.40 18.30 -5.92
C ARG A 371 10.87 18.37 -6.29
N ALA A 372 11.26 19.31 -7.16
CA ALA A 372 12.65 19.51 -7.54
C ALA A 372 13.51 19.95 -6.35
N GLY A 373 13.06 20.95 -5.59
CA GLY A 373 13.76 21.44 -4.41
C GLY A 373 13.95 20.39 -3.30
N PHE A 374 12.98 19.50 -3.10
CA PHE A 374 13.13 18.37 -2.17
C PHE A 374 14.16 17.35 -2.67
N THR A 375 14.18 17.10 -3.97
CA THR A 375 15.19 16.24 -4.59
C THR A 375 16.59 16.84 -4.44
N ASP A 376 16.73 18.14 -4.65
CA ASP A 376 17.98 18.87 -4.46
C ASP A 376 18.43 18.89 -3.00
N LEU A 377 17.50 19.08 -2.06
CA LEU A 377 17.79 18.98 -0.62
C LEU A 377 18.38 17.62 -0.25
N ILE A 378 17.78 16.53 -0.72
CA ILE A 378 18.27 15.16 -0.46
C ILE A 378 19.67 14.96 -1.06
N LYS A 379 19.90 15.46 -2.28
CA LYS A 379 21.22 15.42 -2.94
C LYS A 379 22.28 16.16 -2.15
N GLU A 380 21.97 17.38 -1.74
CA GLU A 380 22.86 18.27 -0.98
C GLU A 380 23.20 17.66 0.38
N LEU A 381 22.20 17.13 1.11
CA LEU A 381 22.39 16.39 2.36
C LEU A 381 23.31 15.18 2.16
N LYS A 382 22.99 14.29 1.22
CA LYS A 382 23.80 13.09 1.01
C LYS A 382 25.23 13.43 0.62
N THR A 383 25.42 14.48 -0.17
CA THR A 383 26.75 14.97 -0.55
C THR A 383 27.53 15.46 0.67
N ALA A 384 26.91 16.28 1.54
CA ALA A 384 27.54 16.81 2.74
C ALA A 384 27.85 15.73 3.81
N MET A 385 27.09 14.65 3.81
CA MET A 385 27.15 13.56 4.80
C MET A 385 28.02 12.37 4.37
N ARG A 386 28.41 12.30 3.08
CA ARG A 386 29.09 11.14 2.50
C ARG A 386 30.48 10.85 3.11
N SER A 387 31.27 11.88 3.39
CA SER A 387 32.64 11.72 3.92
C SER A 387 32.66 11.07 5.30
N ASP A 388 31.62 11.32 6.08
CA ASP A 388 31.55 10.94 7.49
C ASP A 388 30.75 9.65 7.69
N GLY A 389 30.23 9.08 6.59
CA GLY A 389 29.42 7.86 6.61
C GLY A 389 28.02 8.05 7.18
N HIS A 390 27.56 9.28 7.38
CA HIS A 390 26.23 9.55 7.91
C HIS A 390 25.12 9.12 6.94
N LEU A 391 24.05 8.57 7.51
CA LEU A 391 22.87 8.10 6.81
C LEU A 391 21.92 9.26 6.48
N VAL A 392 21.25 9.18 5.33
CA VAL A 392 20.16 10.07 4.94
C VAL A 392 18.96 9.21 4.60
N THR A 393 17.89 9.33 5.38
CA THR A 393 16.61 8.66 5.13
C THR A 393 15.50 9.68 4.93
N ALA A 394 14.37 9.23 4.39
CA ALA A 394 13.17 10.05 4.30
C ALA A 394 11.96 9.24 4.73
N SER A 395 11.00 9.91 5.38
CA SER A 395 9.75 9.32 5.83
C SER A 395 8.59 9.90 5.05
N VAL A 396 7.88 9.06 4.31
CA VAL A 396 6.65 9.44 3.61
C VAL A 396 5.50 9.40 4.60
N ILE A 397 5.33 10.50 5.32
CA ILE A 397 4.34 10.65 6.39
C ILE A 397 2.88 10.61 5.86
N PRO A 398 1.86 10.19 6.64
CA PRO A 398 0.48 9.95 6.18
C PRO A 398 -0.17 11.14 5.47
N HIS A 399 -1.16 10.97 4.59
CA HIS A 399 -1.83 12.08 3.88
C HIS A 399 -0.90 13.02 3.07
N THR A 400 0.34 12.62 2.80
CA THR A 400 1.22 13.31 1.86
C THR A 400 0.98 12.78 0.46
N ASN A 401 0.84 13.68 -0.52
CA ASN A 401 0.75 13.25 -1.92
C ASN A 401 2.13 12.89 -2.47
N TYR A 402 2.55 11.66 -2.19
CA TYR A 402 3.86 11.16 -2.59
C TYR A 402 4.06 11.17 -4.10
N SER A 403 2.99 10.99 -4.89
CA SER A 403 3.09 11.01 -6.36
C SER A 403 3.45 12.37 -6.96
N ILE A 404 3.14 13.45 -6.24
CA ILE A 404 3.45 14.82 -6.63
C ILE A 404 4.87 15.18 -6.16
N TYR A 405 5.14 14.97 -4.87
CA TYR A 405 6.32 15.56 -4.21
C TYR A 405 7.59 14.71 -4.25
N TYR A 406 7.49 13.40 -4.51
CA TYR A 406 8.63 12.50 -4.48
C TYR A 406 9.03 12.05 -5.88
N ASP A 407 10.24 12.41 -6.30
CA ASP A 407 10.89 11.78 -7.43
C ASP A 407 11.59 10.49 -6.99
N ALA A 408 10.81 9.42 -6.80
CA ALA A 408 11.29 8.17 -6.23
C ALA A 408 12.53 7.62 -6.96
N LYS A 409 12.58 7.73 -8.29
CA LYS A 409 13.71 7.29 -9.09
C LYS A 409 14.95 8.11 -8.76
N GLU A 410 14.84 9.43 -8.80
CA GLU A 410 15.99 10.31 -8.62
C GLU A 410 16.54 10.29 -7.19
N ILE A 411 15.67 10.26 -6.17
CA ILE A 411 16.10 10.25 -4.77
C ILE A 411 16.65 8.88 -4.32
N SER A 412 16.29 7.79 -5.02
CA SER A 412 16.70 6.43 -4.66
C SER A 412 18.22 6.22 -4.61
N GLN A 413 18.99 6.99 -5.37
CA GLN A 413 20.45 6.91 -5.39
C GLN A 413 21.11 7.63 -4.20
N TYR A 414 20.38 8.55 -3.56
CA TYR A 414 20.90 9.41 -2.48
C TYR A 414 20.41 8.98 -1.09
N LEU A 415 19.22 8.39 -1.00
CA LEU A 415 18.69 7.88 0.27
C LEU A 415 19.29 6.51 0.62
N ASP A 416 19.60 6.29 1.89
CA ASP A 416 19.98 4.97 2.42
C ASP A 416 18.74 4.09 2.66
N ALA A 417 17.61 4.71 3.01
CA ALA A 417 16.31 4.08 3.14
C ALA A 417 15.17 5.10 2.99
N ILE A 418 13.97 4.62 2.63
CA ILE A 418 12.72 5.37 2.67
C ILE A 418 11.70 4.64 3.54
N HIS A 419 11.17 5.33 4.55
CA HIS A 419 10.15 4.81 5.46
C HIS A 419 8.76 5.16 4.91
N LEU A 420 7.95 4.15 4.58
CA LEU A 420 6.59 4.37 4.10
C LEU A 420 5.62 4.30 5.28
N PHE A 421 5.08 5.43 5.74
CA PHE A 421 4.05 5.44 6.79
C PHE A 421 2.69 5.15 6.15
N SER A 422 2.55 3.92 5.67
CA SER A 422 1.39 3.39 4.96
C SER A 422 0.26 3.01 5.92
N PHE A 423 -0.12 3.96 6.76
CA PHE A 423 -1.18 3.87 7.75
C PHE A 423 -1.78 5.27 7.94
N ASP A 424 -2.78 5.38 8.80
CA ASP A 424 -3.58 6.60 8.97
C ASP A 424 -4.15 7.09 7.65
N PHE A 425 -4.49 6.20 6.71
CA PHE A 425 -5.11 6.60 5.45
C PHE A 425 -6.44 7.33 5.68
N LEU A 426 -7.16 6.90 6.72
CA LEU A 426 -8.34 7.54 7.26
C LEU A 426 -8.11 7.81 8.75
N THR A 427 -8.51 9.00 9.20
CA THR A 427 -8.43 9.42 10.60
C THR A 427 -9.66 10.22 10.99
N SER A 428 -10.02 10.19 12.26
CA SER A 428 -11.15 10.95 12.82
C SER A 428 -10.93 12.46 12.84
N ASN A 429 -9.75 12.93 12.44
CA ASN A 429 -9.41 14.34 12.37
C ASN A 429 -10.39 15.10 11.46
N THR A 430 -10.79 16.29 11.88
CA THR A 430 -11.75 17.15 11.17
C THR A 430 -11.35 17.49 9.72
N LYS A 431 -10.06 17.43 9.39
CA LYS A 431 -9.55 17.72 8.04
C LYS A 431 -9.54 16.50 7.12
N ILE A 432 -9.79 15.30 7.65
CA ILE A 432 -9.58 14.02 6.96
C ILE A 432 -10.90 13.25 6.80
N SER A 433 -11.36 12.53 7.83
CA SER A 433 -12.57 11.69 7.77
C SER A 433 -13.29 11.62 9.12
N PRO A 434 -13.79 12.74 9.66
CA PRO A 434 -14.45 12.75 10.97
C PRO A 434 -15.79 12.00 10.95
N GLU A 435 -16.47 11.95 9.80
CA GLU A 435 -17.83 11.41 9.66
C GLU A 435 -17.87 9.91 9.33
N VAL A 436 -16.72 9.31 9.02
CA VAL A 436 -16.64 7.91 8.55
C VAL A 436 -15.49 7.21 9.24
N ALA A 437 -15.82 6.17 10.01
CA ALA A 437 -14.84 5.23 10.54
C ALA A 437 -14.62 4.07 9.55
N ASP A 438 -13.36 3.74 9.29
CA ASP A 438 -12.95 2.62 8.44
C ASP A 438 -11.49 2.25 8.74
N TYR A 439 -10.98 1.19 8.13
CA TYR A 439 -9.63 0.68 8.36
C TYR A 439 -8.56 1.75 8.11
N PRO A 440 -7.72 2.11 9.11
CA PRO A 440 -6.69 3.13 8.94
C PRO A 440 -5.43 2.62 8.23
N ALA A 441 -5.20 1.30 8.21
CA ALA A 441 -4.01 0.67 7.62
C ALA A 441 -4.31 -0.68 6.91
N PRO A 442 -5.27 -0.74 5.97
CA PRO A 442 -5.57 -1.97 5.25
C PRO A 442 -4.37 -2.39 4.37
N LEU A 443 -4.08 -3.68 4.37
CA LEU A 443 -2.97 -4.24 3.60
C LEU A 443 -3.29 -4.23 2.10
N TYR A 444 -4.50 -4.65 1.72
CA TYR A 444 -4.94 -4.78 0.33
C TYR A 444 -6.25 -4.03 0.03
N PRO A 445 -6.51 -3.69 -1.25
CA PRO A 445 -7.75 -3.04 -1.66
C PRO A 445 -9.03 -3.85 -1.41
N SER A 446 -10.13 -3.13 -1.15
CA SER A 446 -11.51 -3.64 -1.15
C SER A 446 -12.32 -2.94 -2.23
N TYR A 447 -13.32 -3.64 -2.79
CA TYR A 447 -14.15 -3.17 -3.91
C TYR A 447 -14.85 -1.82 -3.67
N ASP A 448 -15.23 -1.55 -2.42
CA ASP A 448 -16.01 -0.40 -1.98
C ASP A 448 -15.17 0.75 -1.42
N ARG A 449 -13.84 0.60 -1.40
CA ARG A 449 -12.90 1.54 -0.80
C ARG A 449 -11.97 2.15 -1.85
N ASN A 450 -11.28 3.22 -1.46
CA ASN A 450 -10.22 3.78 -2.30
C ASN A 450 -9.04 2.78 -2.35
N PRO A 451 -8.69 2.23 -3.53
CA PRO A 451 -7.57 1.29 -3.64
C PRO A 451 -6.22 1.94 -3.30
N GLU A 452 -6.10 3.26 -3.42
CA GLU A 452 -4.88 4.01 -3.10
C GLU A 452 -4.59 4.06 -1.60
N PHE A 453 -5.62 3.85 -0.77
CA PHE A 453 -5.52 3.90 0.69
C PHE A 453 -5.18 2.55 1.28
N THR A 454 -4.12 1.92 0.76
CA THR A 454 -3.67 0.60 1.17
C THR A 454 -2.15 0.54 1.21
N VAL A 455 -1.63 -0.33 2.09
CA VAL A 455 -0.20 -0.61 2.21
C VAL A 455 0.39 -1.08 0.87
N ASP A 456 -0.30 -2.03 0.21
CA ASP A 456 0.21 -2.61 -1.02
C ASP A 456 0.25 -1.61 -2.18
N TYR A 457 -0.74 -0.71 -2.27
CA TYR A 457 -0.75 0.31 -3.33
C TYR A 457 0.42 1.29 -3.19
N MET A 458 0.63 1.85 -1.98
CA MET A 458 1.72 2.78 -1.73
C MET A 458 3.09 2.11 -1.95
N THR A 459 3.27 0.88 -1.45
CA THR A 459 4.52 0.10 -1.64
C THR A 459 4.78 -0.16 -3.12
N THR A 460 3.78 -0.66 -3.83
CA THR A 460 3.89 -0.98 -5.27
C THR A 460 4.14 0.28 -6.10
N TRP A 461 3.59 1.43 -5.70
CA TRP A 461 3.87 2.70 -6.36
C TRP A 461 5.38 3.02 -6.32
N PHE A 462 6.03 2.95 -5.16
CA PHE A 462 7.47 3.23 -5.05
C PHE A 462 8.32 2.22 -5.84
N LEU A 463 7.99 0.93 -5.77
CA LEU A 463 8.64 -0.12 -6.56
C LEU A 463 8.56 0.17 -8.06
N ASN A 464 7.36 0.50 -8.56
CA ASN A 464 7.14 0.82 -9.98
C ASN A 464 7.80 2.13 -10.42
N HIS A 465 8.16 3.00 -9.47
CA HIS A 465 8.90 4.24 -9.73
C HIS A 465 10.40 4.10 -9.41
N SER A 466 10.93 2.88 -9.57
CA SER A 466 12.37 2.58 -9.50
C SER A 466 13.01 2.78 -8.12
N MET A 467 12.23 2.80 -7.04
CA MET A 467 12.80 2.69 -5.69
C MET A 467 13.20 1.22 -5.45
N PRO A 468 14.48 0.92 -5.16
CA PRO A 468 14.90 -0.45 -4.87
C PRO A 468 14.17 -1.02 -3.64
N ALA A 469 13.68 -2.26 -3.75
CA ALA A 469 12.93 -2.92 -2.68
C ALA A 469 13.71 -2.93 -1.35
N ASN A 470 15.01 -3.23 -1.40
CA ASN A 470 15.90 -3.26 -0.24
C ASN A 470 16.14 -1.89 0.45
N LYS A 471 15.67 -0.78 -0.14
CA LYS A 471 15.66 0.57 0.47
C LYS A 471 14.30 0.96 1.03
N ILE A 472 13.23 0.25 0.69
CA ILE A 472 11.88 0.51 1.21
C ILE A 472 11.74 -0.14 2.57
N ILE A 473 11.34 0.64 3.56
CA ILE A 473 11.03 0.18 4.92
C ILE A 473 9.54 0.39 5.16
N LEU A 474 8.83 -0.69 5.45
CA LEU A 474 7.39 -0.66 5.63
C LEU A 474 7.01 -0.19 7.04
N GLY A 475 6.28 0.91 7.16
CA GLY A 475 5.79 1.41 8.45
C GLY A 475 4.55 0.67 8.96
N ILE A 476 4.57 0.32 10.25
CA ILE A 476 3.46 -0.28 10.99
C ILE A 476 3.16 0.61 12.22
N PRO A 477 1.91 1.07 12.40
CA PRO A 477 1.57 1.90 13.54
C PRO A 477 1.41 1.05 14.81
N ALA A 478 1.95 1.53 15.94
CA ALA A 478 1.67 0.96 17.26
C ALA A 478 0.45 1.61 17.94
N HIS A 479 -0.13 2.63 17.31
CA HIS A 479 -1.36 3.29 17.74
C HIS A 479 -2.58 2.81 16.96
N GLY A 480 -3.75 2.98 17.58
CA GLY A 480 -5.06 2.88 16.94
C GLY A 480 -5.67 4.25 16.67
N ARG A 481 -6.47 4.34 15.62
CA ARG A 481 -7.32 5.50 15.30
C ARG A 481 -8.73 5.25 15.80
N SER A 482 -9.28 6.21 16.55
CA SER A 482 -10.56 6.07 17.23
C SER A 482 -11.61 7.08 16.77
N TRP A 483 -12.84 6.62 16.62
CA TRP A 483 -14.00 7.42 16.23
C TRP A 483 -15.11 7.27 17.26
N ARG A 484 -15.81 8.37 17.51
CA ARG A 484 -17.04 8.35 18.29
C ARG A 484 -18.18 7.85 17.43
N LEU A 485 -18.88 6.82 17.91
CA LEU A 485 -20.11 6.32 17.30
C LEU A 485 -21.32 7.01 17.91
N THR A 486 -22.40 7.07 17.15
CA THR A 486 -23.68 7.64 17.57
C THR A 486 -24.81 6.63 17.39
N SER A 487 -26.01 6.97 17.80
CA SER A 487 -27.23 6.20 17.50
C SER A 487 -27.48 5.96 16.01
N GLU A 488 -26.85 6.73 15.12
CA GLU A 488 -26.94 6.54 13.66
C GLU A 488 -25.90 5.55 13.12
N SER A 489 -24.90 5.18 13.93
CA SER A 489 -23.88 4.21 13.57
C SER A 489 -24.46 2.78 13.55
N SER A 490 -24.01 1.97 12.60
CA SER A 490 -24.42 0.56 12.54
C SER A 490 -23.98 -0.23 13.77
N ILE A 491 -24.91 -0.95 14.40
CA ILE A 491 -24.66 -1.82 15.57
C ILE A 491 -23.72 -2.99 15.22
N SER A 492 -23.59 -3.35 13.95
CA SER A 492 -22.68 -4.42 13.51
C SER A 492 -21.20 -4.06 13.69
N GLY A 493 -20.86 -2.77 13.81
CA GLY A 493 -19.48 -2.28 13.86
C GLY A 493 -18.68 -2.46 12.57
N VAL A 494 -19.29 -3.04 11.52
CA VAL A 494 -18.63 -3.31 10.25
C VAL A 494 -18.41 -2.01 9.49
N PRO A 495 -17.16 -1.64 9.18
CA PRO A 495 -16.89 -0.42 8.42
C PRO A 495 -17.11 -0.61 6.91
N PRO A 496 -17.35 0.47 6.14
CA PRO A 496 -17.39 1.86 6.61
C PRO A 496 -18.66 2.18 7.40
N LEU A 497 -18.52 2.89 8.52
CA LEU A 497 -19.65 3.27 9.39
C LEU A 497 -19.69 4.78 9.65
N THR A 498 -20.90 5.31 9.77
CA THR A 498 -21.13 6.69 10.20
C THR A 498 -20.52 6.90 11.58
N ALA A 499 -19.75 7.97 11.72
CA ALA A 499 -19.11 8.39 12.95
C ALA A 499 -19.30 9.89 13.17
N ASN A 500 -19.00 10.38 14.36
CA ASN A 500 -19.07 11.80 14.69
C ASN A 500 -17.77 12.26 15.35
N GLY A 501 -16.71 12.32 14.55
CA GLY A 501 -15.41 12.85 14.94
C GLY A 501 -14.59 11.90 15.82
N GLU A 502 -13.64 12.50 16.52
CA GLU A 502 -12.63 11.83 17.31
C GLU A 502 -13.24 11.10 18.52
N GLY A 503 -12.85 9.84 18.71
CA GLY A 503 -13.15 9.11 19.94
C GLY A 503 -12.50 9.79 21.16
N ALA A 504 -13.02 9.49 22.34
CA ALA A 504 -12.47 10.00 23.59
C ALA A 504 -10.96 9.72 23.72
N GLU A 505 -10.25 10.62 24.39
CA GLU A 505 -8.83 10.45 24.68
C GLU A 505 -8.60 9.29 25.63
N GLY A 506 -7.48 8.59 25.43
CA GLY A 506 -7.02 7.57 26.35
C GLY A 506 -6.29 8.16 27.55
N HIS A 507 -6.17 7.37 28.63
CA HIS A 507 -5.55 7.79 29.88
C HIS A 507 -4.02 7.93 29.79
N LEU A 508 -3.37 7.22 28.86
CA LEU A 508 -1.93 7.26 28.60
C LEU A 508 -1.58 8.29 27.52
N THR A 509 -2.31 8.28 26.39
CA THR A 509 -2.00 9.15 25.24
C THR A 509 -2.51 10.57 25.40
N ARG A 510 -3.62 10.75 26.13
CA ARG A 510 -4.32 12.04 26.30
C ARG A 510 -4.54 12.78 24.97
N THR A 511 -4.80 12.01 23.92
CA THR A 511 -5.00 12.52 22.57
C THR A 511 -6.30 11.96 22.04
N ARG A 512 -7.28 12.83 21.76
CA ARG A 512 -8.54 12.43 21.13
C ARG A 512 -8.29 11.78 19.77
N GLY A 513 -9.03 10.73 19.47
CA GLY A 513 -8.90 9.99 18.21
C GLY A 513 -7.67 9.07 18.12
N VAL A 514 -6.84 8.98 19.16
CA VAL A 514 -5.62 8.15 19.17
C VAL A 514 -5.52 7.37 20.47
N LEU A 515 -5.35 6.05 20.35
CA LEU A 515 -5.08 5.16 21.49
C LEU A 515 -3.79 4.39 21.24
N SER A 516 -2.96 4.24 22.25
CA SER A 516 -1.83 3.31 22.26
C SER A 516 -2.33 1.86 22.28
N TYR A 517 -1.49 0.91 21.86
CA TYR A 517 -1.84 -0.52 21.94
C TYR A 517 -2.29 -0.95 23.36
N PRO A 518 -1.61 -0.58 24.47
CA PRO A 518 -2.08 -0.94 25.81
C PRO A 518 -3.42 -0.32 26.19
N GLU A 519 -3.76 0.87 25.71
CA GLU A 519 -5.10 1.44 25.91
C GLU A 519 -6.16 0.64 25.17
N VAL A 520 -5.91 0.29 23.91
CA VAL A 520 -6.84 -0.54 23.15
C VAL A 520 -7.04 -1.89 23.83
N CYS A 521 -5.95 -2.59 24.20
CA CYS A 521 -6.04 -3.91 24.81
C CYS A 521 -6.78 -3.89 26.16
N SER A 522 -6.61 -2.83 26.96
CA SER A 522 -7.31 -2.67 28.24
C SER A 522 -8.84 -2.54 28.07
N LEU A 523 -9.28 -2.07 26.90
CA LEU A 523 -10.68 -1.93 26.54
C LEU A 523 -11.26 -3.20 25.90
N LEU A 524 -10.47 -4.26 25.67
CA LEU A 524 -10.96 -5.51 25.07
C LEU A 524 -11.44 -6.51 26.13
N GLN A 525 -12.44 -7.31 25.74
CA GLN A 525 -12.79 -8.52 26.48
C GLN A 525 -11.67 -9.57 26.37
N ASN A 526 -11.32 -10.16 27.50
CA ASN A 526 -10.40 -11.26 27.66
C ASN A 526 -10.92 -12.25 28.72
N PRO A 527 -10.35 -13.46 28.85
CA PRO A 527 -10.82 -14.47 29.79
C PRO A 527 -10.84 -14.00 31.26
N ASN A 528 -9.97 -13.06 31.63
CA ASN A 528 -9.84 -12.55 33.00
C ASN A 528 -10.85 -11.44 33.33
N ASN A 529 -11.44 -10.78 32.32
CA ASN A 529 -12.37 -9.66 32.50
C ASN A 529 -13.72 -9.88 31.79
N PHE A 530 -14.08 -11.13 31.45
CA PHE A 530 -15.33 -11.45 30.72
C PHE A 530 -16.60 -10.94 31.41
N ALA A 531 -16.60 -10.81 32.74
CA ALA A 531 -17.72 -10.26 33.50
C ALA A 531 -17.87 -8.73 33.41
N VAL A 532 -16.83 -8.02 32.92
CA VAL A 532 -16.85 -6.56 32.79
C VAL A 532 -17.70 -6.17 31.58
N LYS A 533 -18.84 -5.55 31.86
CA LYS A 533 -19.75 -5.03 30.83
C LYS A 533 -19.18 -3.78 30.15
N GLY A 534 -19.57 -3.58 28.89
CA GLY A 534 -19.26 -2.38 28.11
C GLY A 534 -17.81 -2.26 27.64
N LEU A 535 -17.07 -3.37 27.55
CA LEU A 535 -15.79 -3.46 26.84
C LEU A 535 -16.02 -3.52 25.31
N LEU A 536 -14.98 -3.20 24.54
CA LEU A 536 -14.99 -3.28 23.09
C LEU A 536 -14.99 -4.74 22.62
N LYS A 537 -15.74 -4.99 21.55
CA LYS A 537 -15.72 -6.26 20.80
C LYS A 537 -14.65 -6.18 19.72
N LYS A 538 -13.63 -7.05 19.80
CA LYS A 538 -12.61 -7.22 18.77
C LYS A 538 -13.20 -7.93 17.54
N VAL A 539 -12.87 -7.44 16.35
CA VAL A 539 -13.16 -8.08 15.07
C VAL A 539 -11.89 -8.01 14.22
N THR A 540 -11.46 -9.18 13.74
CA THR A 540 -10.31 -9.30 12.83
C THR A 540 -10.80 -9.80 11.49
N ASP A 541 -10.36 -9.18 10.41
CA ASP A 541 -10.64 -9.66 9.05
C ASP A 541 -10.05 -11.08 8.85
N PRO A 542 -10.89 -12.12 8.63
CA PRO A 542 -10.42 -13.49 8.45
C PRO A 542 -9.51 -13.66 7.23
N ALA A 543 -9.65 -12.80 6.22
CA ALA A 543 -8.80 -12.81 5.03
C ALA A 543 -7.43 -12.14 5.25
N LYS A 544 -7.23 -11.50 6.41
CA LYS A 544 -6.01 -10.75 6.78
C LYS A 544 -5.65 -9.65 5.76
N LYS A 545 -6.65 -9.08 5.08
CA LYS A 545 -6.46 -8.03 4.06
C LYS A 545 -6.69 -6.63 4.60
N LEU A 546 -7.65 -6.46 5.51
CA LEU A 546 -8.12 -5.16 5.94
C LEU A 546 -7.57 -4.74 7.31
N GLY A 547 -7.30 -5.70 8.18
CA GLY A 547 -6.75 -5.48 9.52
C GLY A 547 -7.73 -5.84 10.63
N THR A 548 -7.48 -5.28 11.82
CA THR A 548 -8.27 -5.51 13.03
C THR A 548 -8.92 -4.19 13.48
N TYR A 549 -10.13 -4.30 14.02
CA TYR A 549 -10.79 -3.22 14.73
C TYR A 549 -11.45 -3.71 16.01
N ALA A 550 -11.80 -2.77 16.88
CA ALA A 550 -12.56 -3.04 18.09
C ALA A 550 -13.67 -1.97 18.22
N TYR A 551 -14.87 -2.38 18.62
CA TYR A 551 -15.99 -1.45 18.67
C TYR A 551 -16.96 -1.73 19.82
N ARG A 552 -17.68 -0.70 20.23
CA ARG A 552 -18.85 -0.73 21.12
C ARG A 552 -19.89 0.22 20.52
N SER A 553 -21.10 -0.28 20.30
CA SER A 553 -22.21 0.55 19.84
C SER A 553 -22.52 1.65 20.84
N ASP A 554 -23.06 2.77 20.36
CA ASP A 554 -23.59 3.80 21.24
C ASP A 554 -24.82 3.25 21.98
N ASP A 555 -24.77 3.25 23.31
CA ASP A 555 -25.90 2.90 24.17
C ASP A 555 -26.09 3.97 25.25
N SER A 556 -27.21 3.94 25.96
CA SER A 556 -27.54 4.95 26.96
C SER A 556 -26.57 5.01 28.15
N GLU A 557 -25.70 4.00 28.32
CA GLU A 557 -24.80 3.88 29.47
C GLU A 557 -23.37 4.33 29.13
N ARG A 558 -22.92 4.16 27.88
CA ARG A 558 -21.56 4.53 27.45
C ARG A 558 -21.53 5.03 26.01
N GLU A 559 -20.71 6.04 25.80
CA GLU A 559 -20.41 6.58 24.47
C GLU A 559 -19.93 5.45 23.53
N GLY A 560 -20.52 5.40 22.34
CA GLY A 560 -20.10 4.47 21.30
C GLY A 560 -18.69 4.78 20.79
N LEU A 561 -17.89 3.74 20.56
CA LEU A 561 -16.48 3.86 20.17
C LEU A 561 -16.13 2.82 19.11
N TRP A 562 -15.39 3.24 18.09
CA TRP A 562 -14.78 2.36 17.09
C TRP A 562 -13.29 2.67 16.98
N VAL A 563 -12.45 1.65 16.99
CA VAL A 563 -10.99 1.77 16.95
C VAL A 563 -10.42 0.80 15.91
N GLY A 564 -9.75 1.33 14.89
CA GLY A 564 -8.92 0.54 13.98
C GLY A 564 -7.47 0.60 14.44
N TYR A 565 -6.81 -0.54 14.59
CA TYR A 565 -5.48 -0.63 15.20
C TYR A 565 -4.71 -1.87 14.72
N GLU A 566 -3.42 -1.91 15.02
CA GLU A 566 -2.60 -3.12 14.85
C GLU A 566 -2.49 -3.88 16.17
N ASP A 567 -2.57 -5.20 16.08
CA ASP A 567 -2.17 -6.11 17.14
C ASP A 567 -0.94 -6.92 16.68
N PRO A 568 -0.34 -7.76 17.55
CA PRO A 568 0.79 -8.60 17.18
C PRO A 568 0.55 -9.44 15.92
N ASP A 569 -0.67 -9.95 15.70
CA ASP A 569 -0.99 -10.81 14.55
C ASP A 569 -1.04 -10.02 13.24
N THR A 570 -1.66 -8.84 13.24
CA THR A 570 -1.73 -7.99 12.05
C THR A 570 -0.39 -7.34 11.73
N ALA A 571 0.38 -6.98 12.75
CA ALA A 571 1.75 -6.49 12.59
C ALA A 571 2.68 -7.58 11.99
N ALA A 572 2.61 -8.81 12.50
CA ALA A 572 3.34 -9.96 11.93
C ALA A 572 2.93 -10.26 10.48
N THR A 573 1.65 -10.08 10.14
CA THR A 573 1.17 -10.24 8.77
C THR A 573 1.79 -9.19 7.84
N LYS A 574 1.86 -7.92 8.26
CA LYS A 574 2.52 -6.85 7.51
C LYS A 574 4.04 -7.03 7.40
N ALA A 575 4.69 -7.52 8.45
CA ALA A 575 6.10 -7.88 8.40
C ALA A 575 6.37 -9.03 7.42
N SER A 576 5.52 -10.06 7.41
CA SER A 576 5.58 -11.15 6.42
C SER A 576 5.36 -10.65 4.99
N TYR A 577 4.46 -9.68 4.80
CA TYR A 577 4.29 -9.01 3.52
C TYR A 577 5.58 -8.30 3.08
N ALA A 578 6.21 -7.52 3.96
CA ALA A 578 7.48 -6.85 3.67
C ALA A 578 8.57 -7.84 3.24
N ARG A 579 8.70 -8.96 3.95
CA ARG A 579 9.62 -10.05 3.59
C ARG A 579 9.29 -10.64 2.21
N SER A 580 8.01 -10.91 1.94
CA SER A 580 7.57 -11.50 0.66
C SER A 580 7.81 -10.59 -0.55
N LYS A 581 7.90 -9.28 -0.34
CA LYS A 581 8.20 -8.26 -1.35
C LYS A 581 9.69 -7.89 -1.38
N GLU A 582 10.53 -8.62 -0.62
CA GLU A 582 11.97 -8.38 -0.50
C GLU A 582 12.30 -6.92 -0.09
N LEU A 583 11.43 -6.33 0.74
CA LEU A 583 11.63 -4.97 1.23
C LEU A 583 12.84 -4.93 2.18
N GLY A 584 13.44 -3.75 2.31
CA GLY A 584 14.59 -3.50 3.18
C GLY A 584 14.33 -3.75 4.66
N GLY A 585 13.06 -3.81 5.08
CA GLY A 585 12.68 -4.06 6.46
C GLY A 585 11.32 -3.47 6.84
N VAL A 586 11.13 -3.30 8.14
CA VAL A 586 9.90 -2.76 8.75
C VAL A 586 10.28 -1.65 9.73
N ALA A 587 9.43 -0.63 9.82
CA ALA A 587 9.49 0.41 10.84
C ALA A 587 8.28 0.29 11.79
N LEU A 588 8.52 0.29 13.10
CA LEU A 588 7.45 0.45 14.10
C LEU A 588 7.31 1.94 14.43
N VAL A 589 6.10 2.48 14.25
CA VAL A 589 5.77 3.90 14.46
C VAL A 589 4.67 4.02 15.52
N ASP A 590 5.01 4.28 16.79
CA ASP A 590 6.35 4.36 17.36
C ASP A 590 6.45 3.48 18.63
N VAL A 591 7.67 3.20 19.09
CA VAL A 591 7.90 2.24 20.19
C VAL A 591 7.30 2.67 21.53
N THR A 592 6.96 3.95 21.69
CA THR A 592 6.34 4.49 22.91
C THR A 592 4.84 4.16 22.98
N MET A 593 4.26 3.69 21.88
CA MET A 593 2.85 3.36 21.74
C MET A 593 2.60 1.83 21.75
N ASP A 594 3.67 1.03 21.71
CA ASP A 594 3.62 -0.41 21.99
C ASP A 594 3.46 -0.64 23.51
N ASP A 595 3.13 -1.87 23.93
CA ASP A 595 3.03 -2.19 25.35
C ASP A 595 4.41 -2.42 25.99
N PHE A 596 5.16 -1.35 26.18
CA PHE A 596 6.50 -1.39 26.79
C PHE A 596 6.49 -1.74 28.29
N ARG A 597 5.33 -1.64 28.94
CA ARG A 597 5.14 -1.98 30.36
C ARG A 597 4.70 -3.43 30.56
N GLY A 598 4.13 -4.09 29.55
CA GLY A 598 3.62 -5.46 29.62
C GLY A 598 2.26 -5.55 30.31
N VAL A 599 1.40 -4.54 30.15
CA VAL A 599 0.08 -4.44 30.79
C VAL A 599 -0.93 -5.41 30.17
N CYS A 600 -0.87 -5.66 28.86
CA CYS A 600 -1.88 -6.43 28.15
C CYS A 600 -1.85 -7.92 28.53
N ASN A 601 -0.66 -8.52 28.56
CA ASN A 601 -0.48 -9.96 28.74
C ASN A 601 0.82 -10.32 29.51
N GLY A 602 1.52 -9.34 30.11
CA GLY A 602 2.80 -9.54 30.78
C GLY A 602 4.03 -9.40 29.86
N ASP A 603 3.85 -9.43 28.54
CA ASP A 603 4.96 -9.30 27.59
C ASP A 603 5.23 -7.85 27.24
N ARG A 604 6.47 -7.39 27.42
CA ARG A 604 6.90 -6.08 26.92
C ARG A 604 7.10 -6.10 25.41
N TYR A 605 6.72 -5.02 24.74
CA TYR A 605 6.88 -4.79 23.30
C TYR A 605 6.30 -5.92 22.41
N PRO A 606 5.04 -6.33 22.62
CA PRO A 606 4.45 -7.45 21.91
C PRO A 606 4.36 -7.20 20.39
N ILE A 607 4.05 -5.98 19.94
CA ILE A 607 4.00 -5.67 18.50
C ILE A 607 5.41 -5.75 17.90
N LEU A 608 6.40 -5.12 18.52
CA LEU A 608 7.79 -5.16 18.03
C LEU A 608 8.35 -6.59 17.98
N LYS A 609 8.07 -7.41 19.00
CA LYS A 609 8.49 -8.82 19.03
C LYS A 609 7.84 -9.61 17.89
N ALA A 610 6.56 -9.40 17.64
CA ALA A 610 5.85 -10.08 16.54
C ALA A 610 6.41 -9.69 15.17
N ILE A 611 6.75 -8.41 14.96
CA ILE A 611 7.47 -7.95 13.76
C ILE A 611 8.80 -8.70 13.60
N LYS A 612 9.62 -8.73 14.66
CA LYS A 612 10.92 -9.41 14.63
C LYS A 612 10.80 -10.91 14.32
N MET A 613 9.81 -11.59 14.87
CA MET A 613 9.59 -13.02 14.62
C MET A 613 9.12 -13.32 13.19
N ALA A 614 8.47 -12.34 12.54
CA ALA A 614 7.89 -12.49 11.21
C ALA A 614 8.84 -12.10 10.07
N LEU A 615 9.96 -11.45 10.37
CA LEU A 615 11.07 -11.21 9.43
C LEU A 615 12.02 -12.40 9.50
#